data_AF-A0A7W8B352-F1
#
_entry.id   AF-A0A7W8B352-F1
#
_cell.length_a   1.000
_cell.length_b   1.000
_cell.length_c   1.000
_cell.angle_alpha   90.00
_cell.angle_beta   90.00
_cell.angle_gamma   90.00
#
_symmetry.space_group_name_H-M   'P 1'
#
loop_
_entity.id
_entity.type
_entity.pdbx_description
1 polymer ?
#
loop_
_entity_poly.entity_id
_entity_poly.type
_entity_poly.pdbx_seq_one_letter_code
_entity_poly.pdbx_strand_id
1 'polypeptide(L)'
;MRVATTGALPQRQQCGDARRDDRILLDTGQDCPRCEDRQAHRRAQRHAVAAAVDAAMPGASEAERRAAADRQLHQNVTAQAWIREHRWAQVREQQAAAAQARAEAAAAQLAFEVPAAPTAPVVLPRRTRRLSSPLRNRGPPTATSIRRWSSRT
;
A
#
# COMPACT_ATOMS: atom_id res chain seq x y z
N MET A 1 37.30 -5.67 -21.52
CA MET A 1 35.99 -5.66 -20.84
C MET A 1 35.09 -4.68 -21.57
N ARG A 2 34.05 -5.15 -22.26
CA ARG A 2 33.10 -4.30 -22.98
C ARG A 2 31.98 -3.91 -22.02
N VAL A 3 31.85 -2.62 -21.74
CA VAL A 3 30.68 -2.05 -21.06
C VAL A 3 29.58 -1.96 -22.09
N ALA A 4 28.53 -2.77 -21.95
CA ALA A 4 27.32 -2.60 -22.72
C ALA A 4 26.58 -1.37 -22.17
N THR A 5 26.66 -0.27 -22.89
CA THR A 5 25.82 0.91 -22.64
C THR A 5 24.42 0.56 -23.12
N THR A 6 23.55 0.11 -22.21
CA THR A 6 22.11 0.00 -22.49
C THR A 6 21.57 1.41 -22.62
N GLY A 7 21.51 1.89 -23.86
CA GLY A 7 20.78 3.09 -24.24
C GLY A 7 19.29 2.86 -24.13
N ALA A 8 18.76 2.75 -22.90
CA ALA A 8 17.35 2.95 -22.65
C ALA A 8 17.17 4.43 -22.33
N LEU A 9 16.61 5.20 -23.25
CA LEU A 9 16.04 6.50 -22.93
C LEU A 9 15.12 6.29 -21.72
N PRO A 10 15.19 7.12 -20.66
CA PRO A 10 14.28 6.99 -19.54
C PRO A 10 12.85 7.27 -20.02
N GLN A 11 12.15 6.23 -20.49
CA GLN A 11 10.72 6.29 -20.71
C GLN A 11 10.12 6.61 -19.34
N ARG A 12 9.39 7.72 -19.24
CA ARG A 12 8.59 8.02 -18.05
C ARG A 12 7.64 6.87 -17.87
N GLN A 13 7.95 5.96 -16.93
CA GLN A 13 7.17 4.75 -16.72
C GLN A 13 5.74 5.17 -16.37
N GLN A 14 4.85 5.03 -17.35
CA GLN A 14 3.44 5.38 -17.18
C GLN A 14 2.71 4.31 -16.37
N CYS A 15 3.31 3.14 -16.22
CA CYS A 15 2.89 2.02 -15.41
C CYS A 15 4.12 1.54 -14.62
N GLY A 16 3.97 1.21 -13.34
CA GLY A 16 5.07 0.71 -12.51
C GLY A 16 5.35 -0.79 -12.68
N ASP A 17 4.75 -1.43 -13.69
CA ASP A 17 4.97 -2.85 -13.97
C ASP A 17 6.22 -3.02 -14.84
N ALA A 18 7.19 -3.76 -14.32
CA ALA A 18 8.48 -4.00 -14.98
C ALA A 18 8.37 -4.88 -16.23
N ARG A 19 7.27 -5.63 -16.41
CA ARG A 19 7.05 -6.51 -17.58
C ARG A 19 6.45 -5.77 -18.78
N ARG A 20 6.18 -4.47 -18.65
CA ARG A 20 5.48 -3.69 -19.67
C ARG A 20 6.46 -2.86 -20.49
N ASP A 21 6.30 -2.92 -21.80
CA ASP A 21 6.91 -1.99 -22.75
C ASP A 21 5.85 -1.39 -23.68
N ASP A 22 5.89 -0.08 -23.91
CA ASP A 22 4.99 0.64 -24.84
C ASP A 22 3.46 0.40 -24.74
N ARG A 23 3.01 -0.13 -23.59
CA ARG A 23 1.61 -0.52 -23.22
C ARG A 23 1.30 -1.99 -23.46
N ILE A 24 2.25 -2.75 -23.99
CA ILE A 24 2.16 -4.18 -24.19
C ILE A 24 2.87 -4.90 -23.04
N LEU A 25 2.29 -5.99 -22.57
CA LEU A 25 2.93 -6.92 -21.64
C LEU A 25 3.89 -7.82 -22.42
N LEU A 26 5.17 -7.80 -22.05
CA LEU A 26 6.22 -8.54 -22.78
C LEU A 26 6.07 -10.06 -22.68
N ASP A 27 5.41 -10.57 -21.63
CA ASP A 27 5.20 -12.00 -21.41
C ASP A 27 4.05 -12.59 -22.25
N THR A 28 3.04 -11.78 -22.57
CA THR A 28 1.81 -12.23 -23.24
C THR A 28 1.55 -11.58 -24.59
N GLY A 29 2.24 -10.48 -24.90
CA GLY A 29 1.99 -9.65 -26.08
C GLY A 29 0.64 -8.93 -26.06
N GLN A 30 -0.12 -9.00 -24.95
CA GLN A 30 -1.42 -8.35 -24.80
C GLN A 30 -1.28 -6.90 -24.33
N ASP A 31 -2.32 -6.10 -24.55
CA ASP A 31 -2.42 -4.78 -23.93
C ASP A 31 -2.41 -4.90 -22.40
N CYS A 32 -1.66 -4.01 -21.76
CA CYS A 32 -1.57 -3.96 -20.31
C CYS A 32 -2.85 -3.30 -19.76
N PRO A 33 -3.67 -3.99 -18.95
CA PRO A 33 -4.97 -3.49 -18.51
C PRO A 33 -4.84 -2.17 -17.74
N ARG A 34 -3.80 -2.04 -16.90
CA ARG A 34 -3.52 -0.79 -16.16
C ARG A 34 -3.21 0.39 -17.09
N CYS A 35 -2.64 0.12 -18.25
CA CYS A 35 -2.35 1.15 -19.26
C CYS A 35 -3.62 1.54 -20.00
N GLU A 36 -4.46 0.57 -20.35
CA GLU A 36 -5.76 0.80 -20.96
C GLU A 36 -6.65 1.64 -20.06
N ASP A 37 -6.78 1.27 -18.77
CA ASP A 37 -7.54 2.04 -17.79
C ASP A 37 -7.08 3.50 -17.71
N ARG A 38 -5.75 3.70 -17.70
CA ARG A 38 -5.17 5.04 -17.67
C ARG A 38 -5.48 5.82 -18.93
N GLN A 39 -5.46 5.18 -20.10
CA GLN A 39 -5.82 5.83 -21.35
C GLN A 39 -7.31 6.13 -21.44
N ALA A 40 -8.17 5.20 -21.02
CA ALA A 40 -9.61 5.40 -20.91
C ALA A 40 -9.92 6.59 -20.00
N HIS A 41 -9.29 6.68 -18.83
CA HIS A 41 -9.44 7.81 -17.92
C HIS A 41 -9.01 9.15 -18.56
N ARG A 42 -7.86 9.19 -19.26
CA ARG A 42 -7.40 10.40 -19.96
C ARG A 42 -8.31 10.81 -21.13
N ARG A 43 -8.91 9.84 -21.82
CA ARG A 43 -9.92 10.11 -22.86
C ARG A 43 -11.17 10.70 -22.22
N ALA A 44 -11.70 10.06 -21.19
CA ALA A 44 -12.86 10.55 -20.45
C ALA A 44 -12.66 11.97 -19.91
N GLN A 45 -11.49 12.27 -19.33
CA GLN A 45 -11.16 13.61 -18.86
C GLN A 45 -11.17 14.65 -19.98
N ARG A 46 -10.56 14.35 -21.14
CA ARG A 46 -10.56 15.25 -22.29
C ARG A 46 -11.96 15.49 -22.83
N HIS A 47 -12.77 14.43 -22.93
CA HIS A 47 -14.17 14.56 -23.35
C HIS A 47 -15.00 15.39 -22.36
N ALA A 48 -14.82 15.18 -21.06
CA ALA A 48 -15.52 15.95 -20.04
C ALA A 48 -15.15 17.44 -20.09
N VAL A 49 -13.86 17.77 -20.28
CA VAL A 49 -13.42 19.16 -20.41
C VAL A 49 -13.95 19.79 -21.70
N ALA A 50 -13.88 19.08 -22.83
CA ALA A 50 -14.43 19.57 -24.09
C ALA A 50 -15.94 19.86 -23.97
N ALA A 51 -16.71 18.92 -23.42
CA ALA A 51 -18.14 19.10 -23.22
C ALA A 51 -18.46 20.28 -22.27
N ALA A 52 -17.68 20.46 -21.21
CA ALA A 52 -17.84 21.59 -20.29
C ALA A 52 -17.56 22.93 -20.98
N VAL A 53 -16.53 23.00 -21.83
CA VAL A 53 -16.20 24.21 -22.60
C VAL A 53 -17.26 24.49 -23.66
N ASP A 54 -17.73 23.48 -24.37
CA ASP A 54 -18.82 23.62 -25.35
C ASP A 54 -20.09 24.16 -24.69
N ALA A 55 -20.44 23.66 -23.50
CA ALA A 55 -21.58 24.16 -22.73
C ALA A 55 -21.37 25.59 -22.21
N ALA A 56 -20.15 25.96 -21.83
CA ALA A 56 -19.82 27.30 -21.31
C ALA A 56 -19.68 28.36 -22.41
N MET A 57 -19.42 27.95 -23.67
CA MET A 57 -19.11 28.86 -24.78
C MET A 57 -19.95 28.55 -26.05
N PRO A 58 -21.29 28.61 -25.99
CA PRO A 58 -22.16 28.18 -27.09
C PRO A 58 -22.02 29.01 -28.37
N GLY A 59 -21.60 30.29 -28.26
CA GLY A 59 -21.41 31.19 -29.39
C GLY A 59 -19.97 31.28 -29.92
N ALA A 60 -19.02 30.59 -29.30
CA ALA A 60 -17.62 30.66 -29.72
C ALA A 60 -17.38 29.83 -31.00
N SER A 61 -16.30 30.14 -31.71
CA SER A 61 -15.80 29.28 -32.80
C SER A 61 -15.18 27.99 -32.26
N GLU A 62 -15.04 26.97 -33.10
CA GLU A 62 -14.38 25.72 -32.72
C GLU A 62 -12.93 25.95 -32.25
N ALA A 63 -12.20 26.86 -32.91
CA ALA A 63 -10.82 27.17 -32.56
C ALA A 63 -10.71 27.78 -31.14
N GLU A 64 -11.63 28.69 -30.80
CA GLU A 64 -11.69 29.30 -29.47
C GLU A 64 -12.04 28.27 -28.39
N ARG A 65 -12.99 27.38 -28.66
CA ARG A 65 -13.35 26.28 -27.74
C ARG A 65 -12.19 25.30 -27.56
N ARG A 66 -11.49 24.93 -28.63
CA ARG A 66 -10.30 24.07 -28.56
C ARG A 66 -9.21 24.72 -27.70
N ALA A 67 -8.90 25.99 -27.93
CA ALA A 67 -7.91 26.72 -27.14
C ALA A 67 -8.31 26.84 -25.66
N ALA A 68 -9.60 27.03 -25.37
CA ALA A 68 -10.11 27.05 -24.00
C ALA A 68 -10.01 25.67 -23.31
N ALA A 69 -10.37 24.60 -24.02
CA ALA A 69 -10.24 23.23 -23.53
C ALA A 69 -8.78 22.87 -23.22
N ASP A 70 -7.84 23.24 -24.09
CA ASP A 70 -6.41 23.00 -23.87
C ASP A 70 -5.88 23.73 -22.64
N ARG A 71 -6.25 25.01 -22.46
CA ARG A 71 -5.90 25.79 -21.25
C ARG A 71 -6.46 25.13 -19.99
N GLN A 72 -7.72 24.73 -20.01
CA GLN A 72 -8.36 24.08 -18.86
C GLN A 72 -7.75 22.71 -18.57
N LEU A 73 -7.42 21.92 -19.58
CA LEU A 73 -6.74 20.63 -19.42
C LEU A 73 -5.35 20.83 -18.78
N HIS A 74 -4.60 21.83 -19.25
CA HIS A 74 -3.30 22.18 -18.70
C HIS A 74 -3.40 22.57 -17.21
N GLN A 75 -4.34 23.46 -16.86
CA GLN A 75 -4.59 23.87 -15.48
C GLN A 75 -4.93 22.66 -14.59
N ASN A 76 -5.81 21.78 -15.06
CA ASN A 76 -6.20 20.57 -14.32
C ASN A 76 -5.01 19.63 -14.07
N VAL A 77 -4.19 19.36 -15.09
CA VAL A 77 -3.01 18.50 -14.95
C VAL A 77 -1.98 19.12 -14.01
N THR A 78 -1.76 20.42 -14.10
CA THR A 78 -0.86 21.15 -13.20
C THR A 78 -1.35 21.10 -11.76
N ALA A 79 -2.63 21.37 -11.51
CA ALA A 79 -3.22 21.26 -10.16
C ALA A 79 -3.09 19.84 -9.59
N GLN A 80 -3.36 18.81 -10.40
CA GLN A 80 -3.20 17.42 -9.98
C GLN A 80 -1.74 17.06 -9.66
N ALA A 81 -0.77 17.64 -10.38
CA ALA A 81 0.65 17.44 -10.09
C ALA A 81 1.02 18.03 -8.72
N TRP A 82 0.57 19.26 -8.42
CA TRP A 82 0.77 19.89 -7.11
C TRP A 82 0.16 19.08 -5.97
N ILE A 83 -1.09 18.63 -6.12
CA ILE A 83 -1.77 17.79 -5.13
C ILE A 83 -0.97 16.51 -4.87
N ARG A 84 -0.44 15.89 -5.92
CA ARG A 84 0.34 14.66 -5.80
C ARG A 84 1.66 14.91 -5.06
N GLU A 85 2.37 15.98 -5.39
CA GLU A 85 3.64 16.32 -4.73
C GLU A 85 3.43 16.58 -3.24
N HIS A 86 2.41 17.36 -2.89
CA HIS A 86 2.05 17.60 -1.49
C HIS A 86 1.72 16.32 -0.73
N ARG A 87 0.95 15.41 -1.35
CA ARG A 87 0.66 14.10 -0.74
C ARG A 87 1.93 13.28 -0.52
N TRP A 88 2.86 13.29 -1.47
CA TRP A 88 4.13 12.57 -1.31
C TRP A 88 5.04 13.22 -0.25
N ALA A 89 5.04 14.53 -0.11
CA ALA A 89 5.72 15.21 0.99
C ALA A 89 5.18 14.75 2.34
N GLN A 90 3.85 14.76 2.52
CA GLN A 90 3.20 14.28 3.75
C GLN A 90 3.51 12.81 4.05
N VAL A 91 3.49 11.95 3.04
CA VAL A 91 3.84 10.52 3.21
C VAL A 91 5.28 10.36 3.65
N ARG A 92 6.21 11.14 3.09
CA ARG A 92 7.63 11.11 3.49
C ARG A 92 7.82 11.58 4.93
N GLU A 93 7.13 12.64 5.34
CA GLU A 93 7.15 13.13 6.72
C GLU A 93 6.64 12.07 7.70
N GLN A 94 5.51 11.43 7.39
CA GLN A 94 4.96 10.35 8.21
C GLN A 94 5.91 9.14 8.28
N GLN A 95 6.55 8.78 7.16
CA GLN A 95 7.53 7.69 7.14
C GLN A 95 8.79 8.04 7.96
N ALA A 96 9.26 9.27 7.90
CA ALA A 96 10.39 9.74 8.70
C ALA A 96 10.06 9.71 10.19
N ALA A 97 8.89 10.21 10.60
CA ALA A 97 8.42 10.14 11.98
C ALA A 97 8.28 8.69 12.47
N ALA A 98 7.69 7.81 11.65
CA ALA A 98 7.56 6.40 11.98
C ALA A 98 8.92 5.67 12.04
N ALA A 99 9.91 6.09 11.24
CA ALA A 99 11.27 5.56 11.33
C ALA A 99 11.98 6.02 12.61
N GLN A 100 11.84 7.30 12.99
CA GLN A 100 12.38 7.85 14.24
C GLN A 100 11.79 7.14 15.45
N ALA A 101 10.45 7.02 15.52
CA ALA A 101 9.79 6.31 16.62
C ALA A 101 10.25 4.84 16.74
N ARG A 102 10.46 4.16 15.61
CA ARG A 102 11.02 2.80 15.60
C ARG A 102 12.46 2.75 16.10
N ALA A 103 13.29 3.74 15.75
CA ALA A 103 14.67 3.82 16.22
C ALA A 103 14.74 4.11 17.74
N GLU A 104 13.91 5.02 18.25
CA GLU A 104 13.80 5.31 19.68
C GLU A 104 13.32 4.08 20.47
N ALA A 105 12.31 3.38 19.97
CA ALA A 105 11.82 2.14 20.60
C ALA A 105 12.90 1.04 20.60
N ALA A 106 13.66 0.89 19.52
CA ALA A 106 14.77 -0.05 19.46
C ALA A 106 15.90 0.31 20.43
N ALA A 107 16.23 1.61 20.56
CA ALA A 107 17.22 2.08 21.54
C ALA A 107 16.75 1.84 22.98
N ALA A 108 15.47 2.04 23.28
CA ALA A 108 14.90 1.76 24.59
C ALA A 108 14.91 0.25 24.92
N GLN A 109 14.69 -0.63 23.93
CA GLN A 109 14.80 -2.08 24.10
C GLN A 109 16.25 -2.50 24.42
N LEU A 110 17.24 -1.97 23.69
CA LEU A 110 18.65 -2.23 23.96
C LEU A 110 19.10 -1.73 25.35
N ALA A 111 18.52 -0.62 25.82
CA ALA A 111 18.77 -0.12 27.18
C ALA A 111 18.16 -1.00 28.28
N PHE A 112 17.07 -1.73 27.96
CA PHE A 112 16.45 -2.69 28.88
C PHE A 112 17.14 -4.06 28.85
N GLU A 113 17.74 -4.45 27.72
CA GLU A 113 18.55 -5.66 27.54
C GLU A 113 20.02 -5.51 28.01
N VAL A 114 20.30 -4.62 28.97
CA VAL A 114 21.55 -4.70 29.74
C VAL A 114 21.52 -6.05 30.48
N PRO A 115 22.56 -6.90 30.38
CA PRO A 115 22.48 -8.26 30.90
C PRO A 115 22.16 -8.22 32.38
N ALA A 116 20.99 -8.75 32.76
CA ALA A 116 20.81 -9.23 34.11
C ALA A 116 21.99 -10.18 34.36
N ALA A 117 22.85 -9.83 35.32
CA ALA A 117 23.91 -10.70 35.79
C ALA A 117 23.33 -12.11 35.95
N PRO A 118 24.04 -13.18 35.50
CA PRO A 118 23.49 -14.52 35.45
C PRO A 118 22.89 -14.87 36.80
N THR A 119 21.57 -14.82 36.89
CA THR A 119 20.85 -15.21 38.10
C THR A 119 21.08 -16.70 38.20
N ALA A 120 21.86 -17.08 39.23
CA ALA A 120 22.15 -18.48 39.51
C ALA A 120 20.82 -19.26 39.46
N PRO A 121 20.77 -20.41 38.76
CA PRO A 121 19.54 -21.16 38.64
C PRO A 121 19.04 -21.49 40.05
N VAL A 122 17.90 -20.91 40.41
CA VAL A 122 17.19 -21.26 41.64
C VAL A 122 16.74 -22.71 41.46
N VAL A 123 17.50 -23.62 42.08
CA VAL A 123 17.15 -25.04 42.16
C VAL A 123 15.90 -25.13 43.03
N LEU A 124 14.74 -25.15 42.39
CA LEU A 124 13.50 -25.50 43.07
C LEU A 124 13.61 -26.96 43.52
N PRO A 125 13.34 -27.27 44.80
CA PRO A 125 13.35 -28.65 45.26
C PRO A 125 12.35 -29.44 44.43
N ARG A 126 12.85 -30.52 43.84
CA ARG A 126 12.11 -31.46 43.00
C ARG A 126 10.90 -31.95 43.80
N ARG A 127 9.70 -31.45 43.50
CA ARG A 127 8.47 -31.99 44.07
C ARG A 127 8.42 -33.46 43.69
N THR A 128 8.57 -34.32 44.68
CA THR A 128 8.38 -35.75 44.50
C THR A 128 6.95 -35.93 44.03
N ARG A 129 6.80 -36.37 42.78
CA ARG A 129 5.52 -36.74 42.21
C ARG A 129 5.05 -37.94 43.04
N ARG A 130 4.18 -37.70 44.03
CA ARG A 130 3.40 -38.78 44.63
C ARG A 130 2.67 -39.45 43.47
N LEU A 131 2.99 -40.71 43.23
CA LEU A 131 2.20 -41.60 42.40
C LEU A 131 0.85 -41.73 43.08
N SER A 132 -0.10 -40.87 42.68
CA SER A 132 -1.50 -41.08 42.97
C SER A 132 -1.94 -42.30 42.16
N SER A 133 -2.36 -43.34 42.86
CA SER A 133 -2.95 -44.57 42.32
C SER A 133 -4.05 -44.26 41.28
N PRO A 134 -4.26 -45.13 40.28
CA PRO A 134 -5.18 -44.85 39.20
C PRO A 134 -6.62 -44.82 39.71
N LEU A 135 -7.26 -43.65 39.55
CA LEU A 135 -8.71 -43.55 39.65
C LEU A 135 -9.34 -44.34 38.49
N ARG A 136 -10.25 -45.23 38.88
CA ARG A 136 -11.06 -46.09 38.03
C ARG A 136 -11.80 -45.29 36.95
N ASN A 137 -11.93 -45.93 35.80
CA ASN A 137 -12.82 -45.57 34.68
C ASN A 137 -14.14 -44.94 35.12
N ARG A 138 -14.44 -43.76 34.57
CA ARG A 138 -15.82 -43.33 34.29
C ARG A 138 -15.87 -42.89 32.83
N GLY A 139 -16.74 -43.57 32.08
CA GLY A 139 -16.94 -43.37 30.64
C GLY A 139 -17.47 -41.98 30.26
N PRO A 140 -17.59 -41.70 28.96
CA PRO A 140 -17.84 -40.37 28.45
C PRO A 140 -19.32 -40.00 28.56
N PRO A 141 -19.68 -38.82 29.09
CA PRO A 141 -20.94 -38.19 28.70
C PRO A 141 -20.75 -37.35 27.44
N THR A 142 -21.63 -37.64 26.50
CA THR A 142 -21.84 -37.11 25.16
C THR A 142 -22.01 -35.60 25.06
N ALA A 143 -21.81 -35.11 23.84
CA ALA A 143 -22.04 -33.75 23.38
C ALA A 143 -23.39 -33.17 23.81
N THR A 144 -23.38 -32.10 24.61
CA THR A 144 -24.38 -31.00 24.64
C THR A 144 -23.88 -29.91 25.59
N SER A 145 -23.33 -28.82 25.06
CA SER A 145 -23.58 -27.46 25.57
C SER A 145 -23.01 -26.42 24.60
N ILE A 146 -23.76 -26.27 23.53
CA ILE A 146 -23.81 -25.11 22.64
C ILE A 146 -24.03 -23.82 23.46
N ARG A 147 -23.31 -22.76 23.06
CA ARG A 147 -23.62 -21.32 23.20
C ARG A 147 -24.02 -20.81 24.60
N ARG A 148 -23.11 -20.07 25.22
CA ARG A 148 -23.48 -18.94 26.08
C ARG A 148 -22.34 -17.93 26.15
N TRP A 149 -22.15 -17.13 25.10
CA TRP A 149 -21.45 -15.84 25.17
C TRP A 149 -22.09 -14.91 24.13
N SER A 150 -23.20 -14.29 24.51
CA SER A 150 -23.83 -13.17 23.81
C SER A 150 -24.82 -12.53 24.76
N SER A 151 -24.34 -11.62 25.62
CA SER A 151 -25.06 -10.43 26.13
C SER A 151 -24.29 -9.82 27.31
N ARG A 152 -23.52 -8.78 27.01
CA ARG A 152 -23.21 -7.72 27.98
C ARG A 152 -23.23 -6.40 27.19
N THR A 153 -24.45 -5.88 27.04
CA THR A 153 -24.74 -4.45 26.93
C THR A 153 -24.44 -3.78 28.26
#